data_AF-A0A382L340-F1
#
_entry.id   AF-A0A382L340-F1
#
_cell.length_a   1.000
_cell.length_b   1.000
_cell.length_c   1.000
_cell.angle_alpha   90.00
_cell.angle_beta   90.00
_cell.angle_gamma   90.00
#
_symmetry.space_group_name_H-M   'P 1'
#
loop_
_entity.id
_entity.type
_entity.pdbx_description
1 polymer ?
#
loop_
_entity_poly.entity_id
_entity_poly.type
_entity_poly.pdbx_seq_one_letter_code
_entity_poly.pdbx_strand_id
1 'polypeptide(L)'
;MKFNKSKLPSRHVSVGVKSAPHRSMYYAMGLKSEDIEKPFVGVVTTWNEAAPCNITLSRQAQSAKKGVKSAGGTPREFTTITVTDGIAMGHAGMKSSLISREIIADSVELTMRGHCYDALIGLAGCDKSLPGLMMVMLRLNVPSVFIYGGSILPGNYKGKDVTIVDVFEGVGKQSTGKMTKED
;
A
#
# COMPACT_ATOMS: atom_id res chain seq x y z
N MET A 1 -27.11 2.18 -5.90
CA MET A 1 -27.09 1.67 -4.50
C MET A 1 -27.02 2.88 -3.58
N LYS A 2 -27.89 2.99 -2.56
CA LYS A 2 -27.88 4.13 -1.63
C LYS A 2 -27.36 3.66 -0.28
N PHE A 3 -26.15 4.08 0.09
CA PHE A 3 -25.53 3.70 1.35
C PHE A 3 -26.19 4.44 2.51
N ASN A 4 -26.41 3.74 3.63
CA ASN A 4 -26.90 4.38 4.86
C ASN A 4 -25.70 4.86 5.70
N LYS A 5 -25.26 6.11 5.49
CA LYS A 5 -24.11 6.72 6.18
C LYS A 5 -24.21 6.64 7.71
N SER A 6 -25.41 6.71 8.28
CA SER A 6 -25.61 6.61 9.74
C SER A 6 -25.20 5.27 10.35
N LYS A 7 -25.01 4.22 9.53
CA LYS A 7 -24.51 2.90 9.97
C LYS A 7 -23.03 2.69 9.69
N LEU A 8 -22.34 3.65 9.08
CA LEU A 8 -20.94 3.54 8.68
C LEU A 8 -20.01 4.20 9.70
N PRO A 9 -18.76 3.72 9.90
CA PRO A 9 -17.77 4.36 10.76
C PRO A 9 -17.62 5.87 10.51
N SER A 10 -17.56 6.29 9.25
CA SER A 10 -17.35 7.68 8.85
C SER A 10 -18.42 8.65 9.32
N ARG A 11 -19.57 8.16 9.81
CA ARG A 11 -20.60 8.99 10.45
C ARG A 11 -20.04 9.86 11.57
N HIS A 12 -19.05 9.36 12.32
CA HIS A 12 -18.45 10.06 13.45
C HIS A 12 -17.80 11.38 13.04
N VAL A 13 -17.32 11.45 11.80
CA VAL A 13 -16.60 12.59 11.24
C VAL A 13 -17.39 13.32 10.15
N SER A 14 -18.59 12.85 9.77
CA SER A 14 -19.35 13.44 8.68
C SER A 14 -20.79 13.84 9.04
N VAL A 15 -21.45 13.18 10.00
CA VAL A 15 -22.89 13.34 10.23
C VAL A 15 -23.19 14.24 11.44
N GLY A 16 -24.14 15.16 11.28
CA GLY A 16 -24.66 15.98 12.37
C GLY A 16 -23.82 17.22 12.70
N VAL A 17 -24.35 18.05 13.60
CA VAL A 17 -23.74 19.34 13.96
C VAL A 17 -22.38 19.16 14.63
N LYS A 18 -22.23 18.15 15.49
CA LYS A 18 -20.97 17.85 16.20
C LYS A 18 -19.80 17.56 15.26
N SER A 19 -20.06 17.09 14.04
CA SER A 19 -19.01 16.81 13.06
C SER A 19 -18.71 17.99 12.12
N ALA A 20 -19.25 19.19 12.38
CA ALA A 20 -18.93 20.40 11.61
C ALA A 20 -17.42 20.71 11.54
N PRO A 21 -16.63 20.59 12.64
CA PRO A 21 -15.18 20.81 12.57
C PRO A 21 -14.46 19.77 11.68
N HIS A 22 -14.92 18.52 11.67
CA HIS A 22 -14.33 17.50 10.79
C HIS A 22 -14.67 17.78 9.32
N ARG A 23 -15.91 18.20 9.02
CA ARG A 23 -16.31 18.59 7.67
C ARG A 23 -15.57 19.81 7.14
N SER A 24 -15.20 20.77 7.98
CA SER A 24 -14.41 21.93 7.52
C SER A 24 -13.06 21.50 6.93
N MET A 25 -12.42 20.48 7.51
CA MET A 25 -11.20 19.87 6.96
C MET A 25 -11.46 19.23 5.58
N TYR A 26 -12.61 18.57 5.40
CA TYR A 26 -13.00 17.99 4.10
C TYR A 26 -13.27 19.06 3.04
N TYR A 27 -13.97 20.14 3.40
CA TYR A 27 -14.20 21.28 2.51
C TYR A 27 -12.89 21.97 2.12
N ALA A 28 -11.94 22.11 3.06
CA ALA A 28 -10.61 22.65 2.77
C ALA A 28 -9.81 21.80 1.76
N MET A 29 -10.12 20.50 1.66
CA MET A 29 -9.57 19.60 0.63
C MET A 29 -10.37 19.60 -0.68
N GLY A 30 -11.38 20.46 -0.81
CA GLY A 30 -12.23 20.56 -2.00
C GLY A 30 -13.31 19.49 -2.12
N LEU A 31 -13.61 18.73 -1.06
CA LEU A 31 -14.74 17.79 -1.08
C LEU A 31 -16.06 18.57 -1.01
N LYS A 32 -17.05 18.14 -1.78
CA LYS A 32 -18.41 18.67 -1.70
C LYS A 32 -19.21 17.91 -0.65
N SER A 33 -20.33 18.48 -0.20
CA SER A 33 -21.26 17.79 0.72
C SER A 33 -21.69 16.42 0.17
N GLU A 34 -21.93 16.33 -1.15
CA GLU A 34 -22.25 15.07 -1.84
C GLU A 34 -21.14 14.01 -1.70
N ASP A 35 -19.88 14.40 -1.65
CA ASP A 35 -18.76 13.47 -1.45
C ASP A 35 -18.65 13.05 0.03
N ILE A 36 -18.98 13.95 0.95
CA ILE A 36 -18.95 13.69 2.40
C ILE A 36 -20.05 12.68 2.80
N GLU A 37 -21.19 12.69 2.11
CA GLU A 37 -22.30 11.75 2.34
C GLU A 37 -22.04 10.33 1.82
N LYS A 38 -21.09 10.16 0.89
CA LYS A 38 -20.70 8.83 0.36
C LYS A 38 -19.78 8.08 1.33
N PRO A 39 -19.69 6.74 1.28
CA PRO A 39 -18.73 5.99 2.08
C PRO A 39 -17.29 6.45 1.84
N PHE A 40 -16.50 6.56 2.89
CA PHE A 40 -15.07 6.88 2.81
C PHE A 40 -14.29 5.59 2.63
N VAL A 41 -13.56 5.48 1.52
CA VAL A 41 -12.76 4.29 1.22
C VAL A 41 -11.29 4.66 1.29
N GLY A 42 -10.59 4.11 2.27
CA GLY A 42 -9.14 4.22 2.37
C GLY A 42 -8.49 3.52 1.17
N VAL A 43 -7.56 4.18 0.50
CA VAL A 43 -6.73 3.59 -0.55
C VAL A 43 -5.28 3.69 -0.09
N VAL A 44 -4.77 2.62 0.52
CA VAL A 44 -3.39 2.59 1.02
C VAL A 44 -2.46 2.01 -0.03
N THR A 45 -1.35 2.71 -0.25
CA THR A 45 -0.24 2.22 -1.07
C THR A 45 1.03 2.09 -0.23
N THR A 46 1.87 1.10 -0.55
CA THR A 46 3.25 1.01 -0.05
C THR A 46 4.26 1.53 -1.06
N TRP A 47 3.85 2.50 -1.89
CA TRP A 47 4.69 3.12 -2.91
C TRP A 47 5.89 3.84 -2.27
N ASN A 48 7.06 3.61 -2.85
CA ASN A 48 8.26 4.42 -2.66
C ASN A 48 9.21 4.20 -3.85
N GLU A 49 10.27 4.99 -3.89
CA GLU A 49 11.32 4.93 -4.91
C GLU A 49 12.50 4.04 -4.48
N ALA A 50 12.34 3.25 -3.41
CA ALA A 50 13.42 2.42 -2.89
C ALA A 50 13.70 1.20 -3.79
N ALA A 51 12.67 0.65 -4.45
CA ALA A 51 12.81 -0.57 -5.23
C ALA A 51 11.72 -0.74 -6.31
N PRO A 52 12.00 -1.50 -7.39
CA PRO A 52 11.07 -1.68 -8.51
C PRO A 52 9.75 -2.38 -8.11
N CYS A 53 9.76 -3.17 -7.03
CA CYS A 53 8.55 -3.81 -6.51
C CYS A 53 7.46 -2.82 -6.03
N ASN A 54 7.82 -1.55 -5.76
CA ASN A 54 6.89 -0.56 -5.19
C ASN A 54 6.55 0.58 -6.15
N ILE A 55 7.37 0.83 -7.17
CA ILE A 55 7.32 2.07 -7.98
C ILE A 55 6.00 2.23 -8.77
N THR A 56 5.36 1.12 -9.14
CA THR A 56 4.11 1.11 -9.90
C THR A 56 2.87 1.26 -9.03
N LEU A 57 3.00 1.17 -7.70
CA LEU A 57 1.85 1.16 -6.79
C LEU A 57 1.13 2.52 -6.77
N SER A 58 1.82 3.64 -6.99
CA SER A 58 1.21 4.98 -7.05
C SER A 58 0.21 5.10 -8.22
N ARG A 59 0.60 4.69 -9.43
CA ARG A 59 -0.32 4.70 -10.60
C ARG A 59 -1.50 3.71 -10.42
N GLN A 60 -1.27 2.59 -9.75
CA GLN A 60 -2.33 1.62 -9.46
C GLN A 60 -3.30 2.18 -8.42
N ALA A 61 -2.82 2.90 -7.41
CA ALA A 61 -3.66 3.60 -6.44
C ALA A 61 -4.54 4.66 -7.13
N GLN A 62 -4.00 5.43 -8.08
CA GLN A 62 -4.82 6.35 -8.88
C GLN A 62 -5.94 5.62 -9.66
N SER A 63 -5.67 4.42 -10.16
CA SER A 63 -6.68 3.60 -10.84
C SER A 63 -7.74 3.07 -9.88
N ALA A 64 -7.34 2.60 -8.69
CA ALA A 64 -8.26 2.20 -7.63
C ALA A 64 -9.19 3.34 -7.19
N LYS A 65 -8.65 4.56 -7.02
CA LYS A 65 -9.45 5.75 -6.68
C LYS A 65 -10.52 6.07 -7.72
N LYS A 66 -10.19 5.93 -9.01
CA LYS A 66 -11.18 6.09 -10.10
C LYS A 66 -12.31 5.08 -9.96
N GLY A 67 -12.00 3.82 -9.67
CA GLY A 67 -12.99 2.76 -9.43
C GLY A 67 -13.87 3.02 -8.20
N VAL A 68 -13.29 3.47 -7.08
CA VAL A 68 -14.07 3.89 -5.90
C VAL A 68 -15.03 5.01 -6.26
N LYS A 69 -14.55 6.05 -6.96
CA LYS A 69 -15.36 7.20 -7.33
C LYS A 69 -16.51 6.82 -8.28
N SER A 70 -16.25 5.96 -9.27
CA SER A 70 -17.30 5.49 -10.19
C SER A 70 -18.32 4.58 -9.51
N ALA A 71 -17.94 3.86 -8.46
CA ALA A 71 -18.83 3.03 -7.65
C ALA A 71 -19.63 3.81 -6.58
N GLY A 72 -19.46 5.14 -6.49
CA GLY A 72 -20.20 5.98 -5.56
C GLY A 72 -19.58 6.09 -4.16
N GLY A 73 -18.30 5.76 -4.00
CA GLY A 73 -17.51 6.04 -2.80
C GLY A 73 -16.66 7.30 -2.92
N THR A 74 -16.12 7.75 -1.80
CA THR A 74 -15.16 8.86 -1.71
C THR A 74 -13.78 8.32 -1.35
N PRO A 75 -12.84 8.24 -2.31
CA PRO A 75 -11.54 7.67 -2.06
C PRO A 75 -10.66 8.59 -1.21
N ARG A 76 -9.97 8.02 -0.23
CA ARG A 76 -9.02 8.67 0.66
C ARG A 76 -7.68 7.97 0.56
N GLU A 77 -6.81 8.49 -0.30
CA GLU A 77 -5.48 7.92 -0.52
C GLU A 77 -4.52 8.28 0.60
N PHE A 78 -3.68 7.33 1.01
CA PHE A 78 -2.55 7.54 1.89
C PHE A 78 -1.46 6.49 1.64
N THR A 79 -0.27 6.75 2.15
CA THR A 79 0.90 5.89 1.95
C THR A 79 1.43 5.40 3.28
N THR A 80 1.86 4.15 3.33
CA THR A 80 2.67 3.60 4.42
C THR A 80 4.05 3.16 3.92
N ILE A 81 4.96 2.91 4.87
CA ILE A 81 6.35 2.53 4.59
C ILE A 81 6.43 1.12 3.96
N THR A 82 7.59 0.79 3.40
CA THR A 82 8.00 -0.59 3.14
C THR A 82 9.52 -0.68 3.09
N VAL A 83 10.07 -1.80 3.55
CA VAL A 83 11.49 -2.14 3.45
C VAL A 83 11.67 -3.15 2.33
N THR A 84 12.73 -3.00 1.54
CA THR A 84 13.05 -3.92 0.44
C THR A 84 14.10 -4.92 0.87
N ASP A 85 13.71 -6.19 0.98
CA ASP A 85 14.60 -7.27 1.40
C ASP A 85 15.83 -7.38 0.49
N GLY A 86 15.65 -7.32 -0.84
CA GLY A 86 16.76 -7.39 -1.78
C GLY A 86 17.85 -6.33 -1.59
N ILE A 87 17.51 -5.17 -1.02
CA ILE A 87 18.49 -4.13 -0.66
C ILE A 87 19.08 -4.38 0.73
N ALA A 88 18.24 -4.77 1.69
CA ALA A 88 18.64 -4.96 3.07
C ALA A 88 19.53 -6.21 3.30
N MET A 89 19.60 -7.11 2.31
CA MET A 89 20.36 -8.36 2.39
C MET A 89 21.86 -8.13 2.59
N GLY A 90 22.47 -8.94 3.46
CA GLY A 90 23.93 -8.96 3.64
C GLY A 90 24.49 -7.90 4.61
N HIS A 91 23.65 -7.08 5.25
CA HIS A 91 24.11 -6.10 6.24
C HIS A 91 23.09 -5.89 7.38
N ALA A 92 23.42 -5.02 8.33
CA ALA A 92 22.61 -4.78 9.54
C ALA A 92 21.17 -4.30 9.26
N GLY A 93 20.89 -3.80 8.05
CA GLY A 93 19.57 -3.32 7.64
C GLY A 93 18.52 -4.44 7.56
N MET A 94 18.94 -5.71 7.39
CA MET A 94 18.03 -6.85 7.40
C MET A 94 17.20 -6.97 8.69
N LYS A 95 17.71 -6.42 9.81
CA LYS A 95 16.96 -6.34 11.08
C LYS A 95 15.67 -5.51 10.97
N SER A 96 15.58 -4.63 9.99
CA SER A 96 14.40 -3.79 9.73
C SER A 96 13.36 -4.48 8.85
N SER A 97 13.67 -5.61 8.19
CA SER A 97 12.77 -6.29 7.26
C SER A 97 11.50 -6.80 7.96
N LEU A 98 11.63 -7.79 8.86
CA LEU A 98 10.45 -8.45 9.42
C LEU A 98 9.57 -7.50 10.24
N ILE A 99 10.19 -6.61 11.03
CA ILE A 99 9.45 -5.65 11.85
C ILE A 99 8.65 -4.65 10.99
N SER A 100 9.06 -4.39 9.74
CA SER A 100 8.27 -3.54 8.83
C SER A 100 6.85 -4.06 8.60
N ARG A 101 6.62 -5.38 8.68
CA ARG A 101 5.29 -5.98 8.60
C ARG A 101 4.34 -5.43 9.66
N GLU A 102 4.80 -5.35 10.91
CA GLU A 102 4.00 -4.85 12.03
C GLU A 102 3.76 -3.35 11.89
N ILE A 103 4.80 -2.59 11.53
CA ILE A 103 4.69 -1.14 11.36
C ILE A 103 3.73 -0.79 10.22
N ILE A 104 3.71 -1.56 9.13
CA ILE A 104 2.74 -1.42 8.04
C ILE A 104 1.33 -1.67 8.57
N ALA A 105 1.10 -2.78 9.30
CA ALA A 105 -0.22 -3.07 9.85
C ALA A 105 -0.70 -1.96 10.79
N ASP A 106 0.14 -1.55 11.74
CA ASP A 106 -0.19 -0.57 12.77
C ASP A 106 -0.41 0.84 12.18
N SER A 107 0.46 1.28 11.27
CA SER A 107 0.31 2.61 10.63
C SER A 107 -0.97 2.75 9.82
N VAL A 108 -1.38 1.68 9.13
CA VAL A 108 -2.64 1.65 8.39
C VAL A 108 -3.83 1.60 9.34
N GLU A 109 -3.73 0.82 10.41
CA GLU A 109 -4.79 0.74 11.44
C GLU A 109 -5.04 2.10 12.09
N LEU A 110 -3.97 2.83 12.42
CA LEU A 110 -4.05 4.20 12.95
C LEU A 110 -4.78 5.14 11.99
N THR A 111 -4.44 5.10 10.70
CA THR A 111 -5.09 5.96 9.71
C THR A 111 -6.57 5.63 9.55
N MET A 112 -6.90 4.34 9.45
CA MET A 112 -8.26 3.86 9.25
C MET A 112 -9.17 4.18 10.43
N ARG A 113 -8.71 3.91 11.67
CA ARG A 113 -9.47 4.21 12.88
C ARG A 113 -9.54 5.71 13.15
N GLY A 114 -8.43 6.42 13.04
CA GLY A 114 -8.35 7.87 13.31
C GLY A 114 -9.23 8.70 12.38
N HIS A 115 -9.34 8.31 11.11
CA HIS A 115 -10.17 9.02 10.14
C HIS A 115 -11.53 8.36 9.87
N CYS A 116 -11.86 7.29 10.61
CA CYS A 116 -13.14 6.59 10.53
C CYS A 116 -13.51 6.14 9.10
N TYR A 117 -12.56 5.56 8.36
CA TYR A 117 -12.85 5.06 7.01
C TYR A 117 -13.70 3.79 7.05
N ASP A 118 -14.57 3.63 6.05
CA ASP A 118 -15.61 2.61 6.01
C ASP A 118 -15.16 1.31 5.34
N ALA A 119 -14.17 1.39 4.47
CA ALA A 119 -13.61 0.28 3.70
C ALA A 119 -12.15 0.57 3.32
N LEU A 120 -11.40 -0.48 2.96
CA LEU A 120 -9.98 -0.40 2.65
C LEU A 120 -9.64 -1.07 1.31
N ILE A 121 -8.89 -0.38 0.47
CA ILE A 121 -8.17 -0.98 -0.66
C ILE A 121 -6.68 -0.88 -0.34
N GLY A 122 -5.99 -2.02 -0.31
CA GLY A 122 -4.56 -2.09 -0.03
C GLY A 122 -3.76 -2.53 -1.24
N LEU A 123 -2.72 -1.76 -1.57
CA LEU A 123 -1.78 -2.04 -2.65
C LEU A 123 -0.38 -2.26 -2.09
N ALA A 124 0.16 -3.46 -2.31
CA ALA A 124 1.50 -3.85 -1.87
C ALA A 124 2.22 -4.70 -2.93
N GLY A 125 3.55 -4.62 -2.93
CA GLY A 125 4.39 -5.32 -3.91
C GLY A 125 5.56 -6.08 -3.29
N CYS A 126 6.23 -5.52 -2.28
CA CYS A 126 7.41 -6.12 -1.66
C CYS A 126 7.04 -7.09 -0.52
N ASP A 127 7.82 -8.16 -0.34
CA ASP A 127 7.60 -9.29 0.59
C ASP A 127 6.76 -8.94 1.83
N LYS A 128 7.32 -8.18 2.79
CA LYS A 128 6.68 -7.92 4.10
C LYS A 128 5.48 -6.96 4.04
N SER A 129 5.35 -6.19 2.96
CA SER A 129 4.20 -5.29 2.78
C SER A 129 2.90 -6.02 2.48
N LEU A 130 2.98 -7.18 1.80
CA LEU A 130 1.81 -8.02 1.49
C LEU A 130 1.10 -8.50 2.78
N PRO A 131 1.75 -9.26 3.68
CA PRO A 131 1.12 -9.70 4.90
C PRO A 131 0.82 -8.55 5.86
N GLY A 132 1.61 -7.47 5.87
CA GLY A 132 1.32 -6.28 6.68
C GLY A 132 -0.06 -5.68 6.37
N LEU A 133 -0.38 -5.52 5.07
CA LEU A 133 -1.70 -5.05 4.66
C LEU A 133 -2.82 -6.07 4.92
N MET A 134 -2.56 -7.37 4.72
CA MET A 134 -3.57 -8.40 5.00
C MET A 134 -3.88 -8.50 6.50
N MET A 135 -2.87 -8.34 7.36
CA MET A 135 -3.05 -8.35 8.82
C MET A 135 -3.98 -7.22 9.27
N VAL A 136 -3.77 -5.99 8.80
CA VAL A 136 -4.64 -4.86 9.18
C VAL A 136 -6.05 -4.99 8.62
N MET A 137 -6.24 -5.58 7.43
CA MET A 137 -7.58 -5.86 6.90
C MET A 137 -8.37 -6.78 7.84
N LEU A 138 -7.72 -7.83 8.37
CA LEU A 138 -8.33 -8.73 9.35
C LEU A 138 -8.56 -8.06 10.72
N ARG A 139 -7.60 -7.25 11.21
CA ARG A 139 -7.73 -6.53 12.48
C ARG A 139 -8.87 -5.51 12.47
N LEU A 140 -9.04 -4.79 11.36
CA LEU A 140 -10.09 -3.78 11.20
C LEU A 140 -11.47 -4.41 10.97
N ASN A 141 -11.51 -5.57 10.31
CA ASN A 141 -12.74 -6.27 9.93
C ASN A 141 -13.76 -5.35 9.20
N VAL A 142 -13.24 -4.46 8.36
CA VAL A 142 -14.02 -3.64 7.42
C VAL A 142 -13.96 -4.26 6.03
N PRO A 143 -14.93 -4.01 5.14
CA PRO A 143 -14.84 -4.45 3.75
C PRO A 143 -13.50 -4.04 3.14
N SER A 144 -12.73 -5.03 2.69
CA SER A 144 -11.35 -4.83 2.27
C SER A 144 -11.04 -5.56 0.97
N VAL A 145 -10.22 -4.95 0.11
CA VAL A 145 -9.68 -5.57 -1.12
C VAL A 145 -8.18 -5.40 -1.13
N PHE A 146 -7.47 -6.51 -1.33
CA PHE A 146 -6.03 -6.52 -1.55
C PHE A 146 -5.71 -6.57 -3.05
N ILE A 147 -4.78 -5.72 -3.50
CA ILE A 147 -4.29 -5.67 -4.87
C ILE A 147 -2.78 -5.89 -4.85
N TYR A 148 -2.33 -6.95 -5.51
CA TYR A 148 -0.91 -7.21 -5.70
C TYR A 148 -0.31 -6.26 -6.75
N GLY A 149 0.85 -5.68 -6.45
CA GLY A 149 1.55 -4.74 -7.32
C GLY A 149 2.02 -5.32 -8.66
N GLY A 150 2.13 -6.65 -8.73
CA GLY A 150 2.53 -7.39 -9.93
C GLY A 150 3.97 -7.88 -9.85
N SER A 151 4.25 -8.94 -10.60
CA SER A 151 5.62 -9.47 -10.75
C SER A 151 6.41 -8.64 -11.75
N ILE A 152 7.72 -8.56 -11.53
CA ILE A 152 8.65 -8.06 -12.54
C ILE A 152 8.77 -9.05 -13.70
N LEU A 153 9.02 -8.55 -14.91
CA LEU A 153 9.45 -9.37 -16.04
C LEU A 153 10.90 -9.83 -15.83
N PRO A 154 11.31 -10.99 -16.37
CA PRO A 154 12.70 -11.42 -16.27
C PRO A 154 13.64 -10.43 -16.97
N GLY A 155 14.83 -10.25 -16.43
CA GLY A 155 15.93 -9.62 -17.17
C GLY A 155 16.48 -10.60 -18.20
N ASN A 156 17.07 -10.12 -19.29
CA ASN A 156 17.78 -10.97 -20.23
C ASN A 156 19.28 -10.61 -20.22
N TYR A 157 20.12 -11.60 -19.97
CA TYR A 157 21.58 -11.47 -20.01
C TYR A 157 22.18 -12.62 -20.81
N LYS A 158 22.89 -12.29 -21.89
CA LYS A 158 23.49 -13.26 -22.83
C LYS A 158 22.51 -14.33 -23.32
N GLY A 159 21.27 -13.91 -23.63
CA GLY A 159 20.22 -14.81 -24.13
C GLY A 159 19.59 -15.71 -23.07
N LYS A 160 19.89 -15.50 -21.78
CA LYS A 160 19.30 -16.22 -20.66
C LYS A 160 18.47 -15.28 -19.80
N ASP A 161 17.35 -15.78 -19.31
CA ASP A 161 16.57 -15.08 -18.31
C ASP A 161 17.33 -15.07 -16.98
N VAL A 162 17.37 -13.90 -16.34
CA VAL A 162 18.08 -13.67 -15.07
C VAL A 162 17.21 -12.91 -14.09
N THR A 163 17.48 -13.17 -12.81
CA THR A 163 16.81 -12.61 -11.64
C THR A 163 17.83 -12.14 -10.61
N ILE A 164 17.35 -11.61 -9.47
CA ILE A 164 18.24 -11.23 -8.37
C ILE A 164 19.02 -12.41 -7.78
N VAL A 165 18.48 -13.63 -7.84
CA VAL A 165 19.14 -14.85 -7.35
C VAL A 165 20.40 -15.12 -8.17
N ASP A 166 20.33 -14.96 -9.50
CA ASP A 166 21.46 -15.15 -10.40
C ASP A 166 22.60 -14.18 -10.10
N VAL A 167 22.27 -12.94 -9.68
CA VAL A 167 23.26 -11.95 -9.25
C VAL A 167 23.93 -12.37 -7.93
N PHE A 168 23.16 -12.83 -6.95
CA PHE A 168 23.73 -13.35 -5.70
C PHE A 168 24.65 -14.56 -5.93
N GLU A 169 24.24 -15.49 -6.81
CA GLU A 169 25.10 -16.60 -7.21
C GLU A 169 26.32 -16.13 -8.01
N GLY A 170 26.17 -15.10 -8.83
CA GLY A 170 27.24 -14.47 -9.60
C GLY A 170 28.38 -14.00 -8.68
N VAL A 171 28.06 -13.38 -7.54
CA VAL A 171 29.05 -13.02 -6.50
C VAL A 171 29.81 -14.25 -6.00
N GLY A 172 29.13 -15.37 -5.77
CA GLY A 172 29.76 -16.64 -5.38
C GLY A 172 30.65 -17.22 -6.50
N LYS A 173 30.21 -17.17 -7.75
CA LYS A 173 30.98 -17.63 -8.92
C LYS A 173 32.21 -16.76 -9.14
N GLN A 174 32.08 -15.44 -9.00
CA GLN A 174 33.19 -14.50 -9.13
C GLN A 174 34.24 -14.72 -8.04
N SER A 175 33.84 -14.91 -6.77
CA SER A 175 34.79 -15.15 -5.67
C SER A 175 35.56 -16.47 -5.79
N THR A 176 35.03 -17.44 -6.54
CA THR A 176 35.70 -18.72 -6.84
C THR A 176 36.40 -18.73 -8.21
N GLY A 177 36.49 -17.59 -8.90
CA GLY A 177 37.13 -17.46 -10.21
C GLY A 177 36.35 -18.10 -11.39
N LYS A 178 35.09 -18.48 -11.18
CA LYS A 178 34.20 -19.09 -12.18
C LYS A 178 33.40 -18.07 -13.00
N MET A 179 33.57 -16.77 -12.71
CA MET A 179 32.93 -15.64 -13.39
C MET A 179 33.89 -14.45 -13.36
N THR A 180 33.93 -13.65 -14.43
CA THR A 180 34.76 -12.43 -14.47
C THR A 180 34.09 -11.31 -13.67
N LYS A 181 34.76 -10.17 -13.48
CA LYS A 181 34.14 -8.99 -12.86
C LYS A 181 33.22 -8.23 -13.83
N GLU A 182 33.47 -8.38 -15.13
CA GLU A 182 32.67 -7.77 -16.20
C GLU A 182 31.34 -8.51 -16.39
N ASP A 183 31.34 -9.82 -16.13
CA ASP A 183 30.16 -10.68 -16.10
C ASP A 183 29.39 -10.60 -14.78
#